data_AF-A0A955DUQ5-F1
#
_entry.id   AF-A0A955DUQ5-F1
#
_cell.length_a   1.000
_cell.length_b   1.000
_cell.length_c   1.000
_cell.angle_alpha   90.00
_cell.angle_beta   90.00
_cell.angle_gamma   90.00
#
_symmetry.space_group_name_H-M   'P 1'
#
loop_
_entity.id
_entity.type
_entity.pdbx_description
1 polymer ?
#
loop_
_entity_poly.entity_id
_entity_poly.type
_entity_poly.pdbx_seq_one_letter_code
_entity_poly.pdbx_strand_id
1 'polypeptide(L)'
;MRWTSIRRTTLICTMAVAGSRALAGPEDPVVLTADQAIEDVRLLREAIEEIHPGYGRYVSPEAMDRLFDDLERRAGMGMSDEDLYLETSLILATLRCDHTKAELPERIDARRRTIAS
;
A
#
# COMPACT_ATOMS: atom_id res chain seq x y z
N MET A 1 -7.98 53.79 56.37
CA MET A 1 -7.96 52.33 56.59
C MET A 1 -8.77 51.64 55.48
N ARG A 2 -8.10 51.14 54.44
CA ARG A 2 -8.66 50.18 53.47
C ARG A 2 -7.51 49.26 53.04
N TRP A 3 -7.72 47.96 53.29
CA TRP A 3 -6.80 46.86 53.09
C TRP A 3 -6.47 46.65 51.60
N THR A 4 -5.19 46.46 51.27
CA THR A 4 -4.78 45.92 49.97
C THR A 4 -4.59 44.40 50.08
N SER A 5 -5.45 43.66 49.38
CA SER A 5 -5.38 42.20 49.25
C SER A 5 -4.24 41.82 48.30
N ILE A 6 -3.26 41.07 48.81
CA ILE A 6 -2.22 40.42 47.99
C ILE A 6 -2.85 39.17 47.38
N ARG A 7 -3.14 39.23 46.07
CA ARG A 7 -3.54 38.04 45.31
C ARG A 7 -2.29 37.25 44.93
N ARG A 8 -2.10 36.09 45.55
CA ARG A 8 -1.10 35.10 45.15
C ARG A 8 -1.59 34.41 43.89
N THR A 9 -1.01 34.76 42.74
CA THR A 9 -1.21 34.04 41.48
C THR A 9 -0.33 32.80 41.50
N THR A 10 -0.93 31.62 41.73
CA THR A 10 -0.24 30.34 41.56
C THR A 10 -0.18 30.02 40.07
N LEU A 11 1.03 30.05 39.50
CA LEU A 11 1.30 29.54 38.15
C LEU A 11 1.30 28.01 38.20
N ILE A 12 0.27 27.39 37.62
CA ILE A 12 0.25 25.96 37.35
C ILE A 12 1.01 25.74 36.04
N CYS A 13 2.17 25.09 36.13
CA CYS A 13 2.98 24.69 34.99
C CYS A 13 2.49 23.32 34.51
N THR A 14 1.67 23.29 33.46
CA THR A 14 1.23 22.05 32.83
C THR A 14 2.39 21.48 32.02
N MET A 15 3.05 20.45 32.52
CA MET A 15 4.05 19.71 31.75
C MET A 15 3.34 18.90 30.66
N ALA A 16 3.48 19.31 29.40
CA ALA A 16 3.09 18.50 28.27
C ALA A 16 4.06 17.31 28.16
N VAL A 17 3.59 16.11 28.48
CA VAL A 17 4.31 14.87 28.18
C VAL A 17 4.16 14.62 26.68
N ALA A 18 5.18 14.99 25.90
CA ALA A 18 5.29 14.56 24.53
C ALA A 18 5.57 13.06 24.51
N GLY A 19 4.53 12.25 24.31
CA GLY A 19 4.69 10.81 24.09
C GLY A 19 5.44 10.59 22.78
N SER A 20 6.68 10.15 22.86
CA SER A 20 7.41 9.64 21.70
C SER A 20 6.66 8.41 21.18
N ARG A 21 5.97 8.55 20.04
CA ARG A 21 5.58 7.37 19.25
C ARG A 21 6.88 6.75 18.78
N ALA A 22 7.18 5.53 19.22
CA ALA A 22 8.18 4.73 18.56
C ALA A 22 7.79 4.66 17.08
N LEU A 23 8.64 5.15 16.20
CA LEU A 23 8.52 4.87 14.78
C LEU A 23 8.70 3.37 14.66
N ALA A 24 7.62 2.65 14.33
CA ALA A 24 7.73 1.25 13.95
C ALA A 24 8.81 1.17 12.85
N GLY A 25 9.77 0.28 13.03
CA GLY A 25 10.83 0.07 12.04
C GLY A 25 10.23 -0.38 10.70
N PRO A 26 11.03 -0.36 9.62
CA PRO A 26 10.59 -0.92 8.35
C PRO A 26 10.18 -2.38 8.54
N GLU A 27 8.91 -2.71 8.29
CA GLU A 27 8.47 -4.10 8.34
C GLU A 27 8.88 -4.84 7.07
N ASP A 28 9.34 -6.08 7.24
CA ASP A 28 9.68 -7.00 6.15
C ASP A 28 8.46 -7.29 5.25
N PRO A 29 8.67 -7.71 3.99
CA PRO A 29 7.57 -8.06 3.08
C PRO A 29 6.59 -9.02 3.73
N VAL A 30 5.29 -8.79 3.56
CA VAL A 30 4.29 -9.76 4.03
C VAL A 30 4.27 -10.91 3.03
N VAL A 31 4.53 -12.12 3.52
CA VAL A 31 4.41 -13.32 2.69
C VAL A 31 2.95 -13.73 2.61
N LEU A 32 2.40 -13.74 1.41
CA LEU A 32 1.06 -14.22 1.12
C LEU A 32 1.09 -15.74 0.99
N THR A 33 0.06 -16.40 1.51
CA THR A 33 -0.18 -17.80 1.15
C THR A 33 -0.55 -17.92 -0.32
N ALA A 34 -0.34 -19.09 -0.92
CA ALA A 34 -0.70 -19.32 -2.32
C ALA A 34 -2.18 -19.02 -2.59
N ASP A 35 -3.08 -19.45 -1.70
CA ASP A 35 -4.52 -19.21 -1.85
C ASP A 35 -4.86 -17.71 -1.80
N GLN A 36 -4.25 -16.94 -0.89
CA GLN A 36 -4.44 -15.49 -0.82
C GLN A 36 -3.95 -14.79 -2.09
N ALA A 37 -2.74 -15.12 -2.54
CA ALA A 37 -2.17 -14.50 -3.73
C ALA A 37 -2.98 -14.85 -4.99
N ILE A 38 -3.43 -16.10 -5.14
CA ILE A 38 -4.28 -16.52 -6.25
C ILE A 38 -5.61 -15.76 -6.24
N GLU A 39 -6.24 -15.61 -5.07
CA GLU A 39 -7.51 -14.90 -4.95
C GLU A 39 -7.37 -13.42 -5.38
N ASP A 40 -6.33 -12.74 -4.90
CA ASP A 40 -6.05 -11.35 -5.28
C ASP A 40 -5.79 -11.21 -6.79
N VAL A 41 -5.08 -12.17 -7.41
CA VAL A 41 -4.83 -12.19 -8.86
C VAL A 41 -6.12 -12.39 -9.65
N ARG A 42 -7.01 -13.28 -9.20
CA ARG A 42 -8.31 -13.51 -9.85
C ARG A 42 -9.21 -12.29 -9.76
N LEU A 43 -9.25 -11.65 -8.60
CA LEU A 43 -10.02 -10.42 -8.41
C LEU A 43 -9.49 -9.28 -9.31
N LEU A 44 -8.17 -9.15 -9.42
CA LEU A 44 -7.56 -8.19 -10.35
C LEU A 44 -7.93 -8.50 -11.81
N ARG A 45 -7.83 -9.76 -12.23
CA ARG A 45 -8.19 -10.20 -13.59
C ARG A 45 -9.63 -9.82 -13.91
N GLU A 46 -10.58 -10.21 -13.06
CA GLU A 46 -12.01 -9.90 -13.22
C GLU A 46 -12.24 -8.38 -13.35
N ALA A 47 -11.64 -7.58 -12.46
CA ALA A 47 -11.80 -6.13 -12.51
C ALA A 47 -11.28 -5.50 -13.81
N ILE A 48 -10.16 -6.00 -14.34
CA ILE A 48 -9.58 -5.51 -15.59
C ILE A 48 -10.40 -5.95 -16.80
N GLU A 49 -10.90 -7.18 -16.83
CA GLU A 49 -11.65 -7.72 -17.96
C GLU A 49 -13.06 -7.14 -18.05
N GLU A 50 -13.75 -6.99 -16.92
CA GLU A 50 -15.17 -6.61 -16.90
C GLU A 50 -15.41 -5.10 -16.86
N ILE A 51 -14.54 -4.34 -16.19
CA ILE A 51 -14.84 -2.93 -15.85
C ILE A 51 -13.91 -1.95 -16.56
N HIS A 52 -12.70 -2.35 -16.95
CA HIS A 52 -11.70 -1.40 -17.46
C HIS A 52 -12.01 -0.94 -18.90
N PRO A 53 -12.33 0.35 -19.16
CA PRO A 53 -12.76 0.82 -20.50
C PRO A 53 -11.68 0.77 -21.59
N GLY A 54 -10.43 0.57 -21.20
CA GLY A 54 -9.29 0.38 -22.10
C GLY A 54 -8.92 -1.08 -22.34
N TYR A 55 -9.67 -2.05 -21.80
CA TYR A 55 -9.41 -3.47 -22.04
C TYR A 55 -9.46 -3.77 -23.55
N GLY A 56 -8.50 -4.55 -24.05
CA GLY A 56 -8.36 -4.85 -25.48
C GLY A 56 -7.83 -3.72 -26.37
N ARG A 57 -7.62 -2.49 -25.86
CA ARG A 57 -7.21 -1.34 -26.70
C ARG A 57 -5.74 -1.39 -27.14
N TYR A 58 -4.84 -1.69 -26.21
CA TYR A 58 -3.38 -1.65 -26.44
C TYR A 58 -2.68 -3.00 -26.28
N VAL A 59 -3.37 -3.95 -25.64
CA VAL A 59 -2.94 -5.32 -25.39
C VAL A 59 -4.11 -6.21 -25.76
N SER A 60 -3.87 -7.28 -26.52
CA SER A 60 -4.96 -8.18 -26.93
C SER A 60 -5.45 -8.99 -25.73
N PRO A 61 -6.73 -9.42 -25.73
CA PRO A 61 -7.26 -10.31 -24.68
C PRO A 61 -6.36 -11.53 -24.46
N GLU A 62 -5.91 -12.20 -25.53
CA GLU A 62 -5.07 -13.39 -25.40
C GLU A 62 -3.68 -13.09 -24.83
N ALA A 63 -3.16 -11.88 -25.07
CA ALA A 63 -1.91 -11.44 -24.46
C ALA A 63 -2.10 -11.13 -22.97
N MET A 64 -3.23 -10.52 -22.59
CA MET A 64 -3.59 -10.28 -21.20
C MET A 64 -3.80 -11.61 -20.45
N ASP A 65 -4.48 -12.57 -21.07
CA ASP A 65 -4.67 -13.92 -20.50
C ASP A 65 -3.33 -14.56 -20.13
N ARG A 66 -2.37 -14.52 -21.05
CA ARG A 66 -1.03 -15.09 -20.80
C ARG A 66 -0.30 -14.40 -19.64
N LEU A 67 -0.49 -13.09 -19.46
CA LEU A 67 0.12 -12.35 -18.35
C LEU A 67 -0.49 -12.77 -17.01
N PHE A 68 -1.81 -12.87 -16.94
CA PHE A 68 -2.49 -13.31 -15.73
C PHE A 68 -2.27 -14.79 -15.43
N ASP A 69 -2.22 -15.67 -16.44
CA ASP A 69 -1.91 -17.09 -16.24
C ASP A 69 -0.49 -17.31 -15.71
N ASP A 70 0.48 -16.49 -16.15
CA ASP A 70 1.83 -16.50 -15.58
C ASP A 70 1.83 -16.02 -14.12
N LEU A 71 1.13 -14.92 -13.83
CA LEU A 71 1.04 -14.40 -12.47
C LEU A 71 0.34 -15.37 -11.52
N GLU A 72 -0.77 -15.98 -11.91
CA GLU A 72 -1.50 -16.96 -11.10
C GLU A 72 -0.65 -18.22 -10.83
N ARG A 73 0.12 -18.69 -11.83
CA ARG A 73 1.09 -19.78 -11.63
C ARG A 73 2.15 -19.42 -10.59
N ARG A 74 2.66 -18.18 -10.60
CA ARG A 74 3.65 -17.72 -9.62
C ARG A 74 3.03 -17.51 -8.24
N ALA A 75 1.83 -16.97 -8.16
CA ALA A 75 1.05 -16.89 -6.93
C ALA A 75 0.84 -18.27 -6.30
N GLY A 76 0.61 -19.32 -7.10
CA GLY A 76 0.50 -20.71 -6.65
C GLY A 76 1.76 -21.29 -6.00
N MET A 77 2.93 -20.66 -6.17
CA MET A 77 4.16 -21.03 -5.47
C MET A 77 4.38 -20.24 -4.17
N GLY A 78 3.47 -19.32 -3.84
CA GLY A 78 3.63 -18.31 -2.78
C GLY A 78 4.43 -17.10 -3.27
N MET A 79 4.10 -15.92 -2.75
CA MET A 79 4.78 -14.66 -3.09
C MET A 79 4.65 -13.63 -1.97
N SER A 80 5.50 -12.60 -1.97
CA SER A 80 5.30 -11.46 -1.09
C SER A 80 4.27 -10.47 -1.66
N ASP A 81 3.70 -9.63 -0.80
CA ASP A 81 2.87 -8.50 -1.20
C ASP A 81 3.63 -7.48 -2.06
N GLU A 82 4.94 -7.38 -1.90
CA GLU A 82 5.82 -6.60 -2.77
C GLU A 82 5.96 -7.17 -4.17
N ASP A 83 6.12 -8.49 -4.28
CA ASP A 83 6.12 -9.17 -5.57
C ASP A 83 4.76 -8.96 -6.25
N LEU A 84 3.67 -9.12 -5.51
CA LEU A 84 2.32 -8.95 -6.07
C LEU A 84 2.09 -7.50 -6.54
N TYR A 85 2.52 -6.51 -5.76
CA TYR A 85 2.47 -5.10 -6.14
C TYR A 85 3.25 -4.81 -7.43
N LEU A 86 4.48 -5.34 -7.53
CA LEU A 86 5.33 -5.12 -8.69
C LEU A 86 4.72 -5.74 -9.95
N GLU A 87 4.27 -6.98 -9.87
CA GLU A 87 3.69 -7.69 -11.00
C GLU A 87 2.36 -7.09 -11.45
N THR A 88 1.51 -6.71 -10.50
CA THR A 88 0.30 -5.94 -10.79
C THR A 88 0.64 -4.65 -11.52
N SER A 89 1.64 -3.90 -11.05
CA SER A 89 2.08 -2.66 -11.69
C SER A 89 2.55 -2.88 -13.13
N LEU A 90 3.28 -3.97 -13.39
CA LEU A 90 3.75 -4.33 -14.73
C LEU A 90 2.61 -4.72 -15.67
N ILE A 91 1.64 -5.51 -15.20
CA ILE A 91 0.45 -5.87 -15.98
C ILE A 91 -0.37 -4.62 -16.30
N LEU A 92 -0.66 -3.77 -15.31
CA LEU A 92 -1.45 -2.55 -15.51
C LEU A 92 -0.77 -1.56 -16.47
N ALA A 93 0.57 -1.51 -16.49
CA ALA A 93 1.31 -0.67 -17.43
C ALA A 93 1.04 -1.06 -18.90
N THR A 94 0.69 -2.33 -19.19
CA THR A 94 0.35 -2.78 -20.55
C THR A 94 -0.96 -2.17 -21.07
N LEU A 95 -1.87 -1.78 -20.17
CA LEU A 95 -3.12 -1.11 -20.49
C LEU A 95 -2.91 0.34 -20.97
N ARG A 96 -1.73 0.92 -20.73
CA ARG A 96 -1.38 2.31 -21.11
C ARG A 96 -2.46 3.33 -20.71
N CYS A 97 -2.99 3.18 -19.49
CA CYS A 97 -4.00 4.06 -18.92
C CYS A 97 -3.39 4.91 -17.80
N ASP A 98 -3.55 6.24 -17.86
CA ASP A 98 -3.04 7.12 -16.80
C ASP A 98 -3.89 7.04 -15.50
N HIS A 99 -5.05 6.37 -15.53
CA HIS A 99 -5.98 6.28 -14.41
C HIS A 99 -6.04 4.90 -13.75
N THR A 100 -5.22 3.94 -14.20
CA THR A 100 -5.23 2.58 -13.67
C THR A 100 -3.81 2.18 -13.28
N LYS A 101 -3.55 2.18 -11.98
CA LYS A 101 -2.24 1.98 -11.37
C LYS A 101 -2.43 1.20 -10.07
N ALA A 102 -1.44 0.39 -9.70
CA ALA A 102 -1.41 -0.22 -8.38
C ALA A 102 -1.07 0.86 -7.35
N GLU A 103 -1.87 0.95 -6.30
CA GLU A 103 -1.54 1.80 -5.15
C GLU A 103 -0.38 1.18 -4.38
N LEU A 104 0.62 1.99 -4.03
CA LEU A 104 1.78 1.53 -3.26
C LEU A 104 1.36 1.28 -1.81
N PRO A 105 1.46 0.04 -1.29
CA PRO A 105 1.15 -0.25 0.10
C PRO A 105 1.99 0.60 1.07
N GLU A 106 1.34 1.15 2.11
CA GLU A 106 1.99 2.04 3.09
C GLU A 106 3.23 1.41 3.73
N ARG A 107 3.19 0.11 4.00
CA ARG A 107 4.30 -0.68 4.56
C ARG A 107 5.53 -0.65 3.64
N ILE A 108 5.32 -0.83 2.33
CA ILE A 108 6.38 -0.82 1.32
C ILE A 108 6.98 0.59 1.19
N ASP A 109 6.12 1.62 1.17
CA ASP A 109 6.55 3.02 1.11
C ASP A 109 7.37 3.42 2.34
N ALA A 110 6.89 3.07 3.54
CA ALA A 110 7.59 3.32 4.79
C ALA A 110 9.00 2.74 4.77
N ARG A 111 9.15 1.47 4.36
CA ARG A 111 10.46 0.83 4.26
C ARG A 111 11.36 1.47 3.22
N ARG A 112 10.83 1.78 2.03
CA ARG A 112 11.59 2.46 0.96
C ARG A 112 12.19 3.78 1.46
N ARG A 113 11.44 4.56 2.24
CA ARG A 113 11.91 5.83 2.80
C ARG A 113 13.01 5.63 3.85
N THR A 114 12.94 4.55 4.63
CA THR A 114 13.98 4.23 5.64
C THR A 114 15.27 3.72 5.02
N ILE A 115 15.21 2.92 3.93
CA ILE A 115 16.42 2.44 3.25
C ILE A 115 17.14 3.57 2.49
N ALA A 116 16.39 4.58 2.04
CA ALA A 116 16.93 5.70 1.26
C ALA A 116 17.53 6.84 2.10
N SER A 117 17.46 6.76 3.44
CA SER A 117 17.98 7.75 4.40
C SER A 117 19.26 7.26 5.06
#